data_AF-A0AAU8IYZ0-F1
#
_entry.id   AF-A0AAU8IYZ0-F1
#
_cell.length_a   1.000
_cell.length_b   1.000
_cell.length_c   1.000
_cell.angle_alpha   90.00
_cell.angle_beta   90.00
_cell.angle_gamma   90.00
#
_symmetry.space_group_name_H-M   'P 1'
#
loop_
_entity.id
_entity.type
_entity.pdbx_description
1 polymer ?
#
loop_
_entity_poly.entity_id
_entity_poly.type
_entity_poly.pdbx_seq_one_letter_code
_entity_poly.pdbx_strand_id
1 'polypeptide(L)'
;MRLYAQTPARRSRQLLADLIALFLIVLTVKFALAVRDAILTLAEPGRQAQSAGDSLASHLNDAGDAASKVPLVGDSLKKPLQSAGEAGTSLSDAGQSLQDTVGQLADLTTLALIVLPTVLILLVWLVPRLLWIRRSASTRRLLDSPGGADLLALRALTGPRRPLAALPQPAGGLADGWRRGDPDVVADLSTLMLRRAGLRP
;
A
#
# COMPACT_ATOMS: atom_id res chain seq x y z
N MET A 1 -7.95 15.09 21.19
CA MET A 1 -8.58 14.60 19.94
C MET A 1 -8.93 13.12 20.13
N ARG A 2 -10.19 12.69 19.93
CA ARG A 2 -10.58 11.29 20.17
C ARG A 2 -10.48 10.48 18.87
N LEU A 3 -9.65 9.44 18.88
CA LEU A 3 -9.30 8.60 17.72
C LEU A 3 -10.29 7.45 17.42
N TYR A 4 -11.35 7.26 18.23
CA TYR A 4 -12.28 6.11 18.11
C TYR A 4 -13.76 6.49 18.28
N ALA A 5 -14.64 5.80 17.55
CA ALA A 5 -16.11 5.92 17.64
C ALA A 5 -16.66 5.18 18.86
N GLN A 6 -17.66 5.75 19.55
CA GLN A 6 -18.20 5.22 20.81
C GLN A 6 -19.39 4.24 20.64
N THR A 7 -19.69 3.82 19.40
CA THR A 7 -20.76 2.84 19.10
C THR A 7 -20.17 1.45 18.80
N PRO A 8 -20.57 0.39 19.52
CA PRO A 8 -19.92 -0.93 19.46
C PRO A 8 -20.00 -1.59 18.07
N ALA A 9 -21.12 -1.43 17.35
CA ALA A 9 -21.29 -1.94 15.99
C ALA A 9 -20.39 -1.27 14.93
N ARG A 10 -19.91 -0.05 15.19
CA ARG A 10 -18.96 0.64 14.30
C ARG A 10 -17.51 0.34 14.68
N ARG A 11 -17.22 0.12 15.96
CA ARG A 11 -15.90 -0.32 16.44
C ARG A 11 -15.52 -1.68 15.86
N SER A 12 -16.45 -2.64 15.83
CA SER A 12 -16.20 -3.96 15.23
C SER A 12 -15.95 -3.87 13.71
N ARG A 13 -16.72 -3.04 12.99
CA ARG A 13 -16.48 -2.77 11.56
C ARG A 13 -15.14 -2.10 11.28
N GLN A 14 -14.71 -1.17 12.13
CA GLN A 14 -13.38 -0.55 12.02
C GLN A 14 -12.28 -1.60 12.24
N LEU A 15 -12.40 -2.41 13.29
CA LEU A 15 -11.41 -3.44 13.59
C LEU A 15 -11.34 -4.50 12.48
N LEU A 16 -12.49 -4.91 11.93
CA LEU A 16 -12.55 -5.81 10.79
C LEU A 16 -11.94 -5.18 9.53
N ALA A 17 -12.23 -3.90 9.25
CA ALA A 17 -11.65 -3.20 8.12
C ALA A 17 -10.12 -3.06 8.26
N ASP A 18 -9.63 -2.82 9.47
CA ASP A 18 -8.19 -2.72 9.78
C ASP A 18 -7.51 -4.08 9.58
N LEU A 19 -8.14 -5.16 10.05
CA LEU A 19 -7.65 -6.53 9.83
C LEU A 19 -7.66 -6.92 8.35
N ILE A 20 -8.71 -6.57 7.60
CA ILE A 20 -8.79 -6.82 6.16
C ILE A 20 -7.70 -6.03 5.43
N ALA A 21 -7.52 -4.75 5.74
CA ALA A 21 -6.48 -3.94 5.13
C ALA A 21 -5.09 -4.51 5.41
N LEU A 22 -4.80 -4.87 6.67
CA LEU A 22 -3.55 -5.51 7.05
C LEU A 22 -3.34 -6.84 6.32
N PHE A 23 -4.38 -7.68 6.27
CA PHE A 23 -4.33 -8.96 5.57
C PHE A 23 -4.03 -8.79 4.07
N LEU A 24 -4.70 -7.85 3.42
CA LEU A 24 -4.47 -7.55 2.00
C LEU A 24 -3.04 -7.04 1.75
N ILE A 25 -2.52 -6.16 2.62
CA ILE A 25 -1.13 -5.68 2.52
C ILE A 25 -0.15 -6.86 2.65
N VAL A 26 -0.35 -7.74 3.63
CA VAL A 26 0.49 -8.95 3.80
C VAL A 26 0.42 -9.84 2.56
N LEU A 27 -0.78 -10.05 2.02
CA LEU A 27 -0.98 -10.87 0.82
C LEU A 27 -0.27 -10.26 -0.40
N THR A 28 -0.38 -8.95 -0.60
CA THR A 28 0.31 -8.19 -1.64
C THR A 28 1.82 -8.33 -1.52
N VAL A 29 2.40 -8.16 -0.33
CA VAL A 29 3.84 -8.31 -0.12
C VAL A 29 4.29 -9.73 -0.43
N LYS A 30 3.57 -10.75 0.07
CA LYS A 30 3.90 -12.15 -0.23
C LYS A 30 3.83 -12.46 -1.73
N PHE A 31 2.81 -11.95 -2.41
CA PHE A 31 2.66 -12.11 -3.86
C PHE A 31 3.82 -11.44 -4.61
N ALA A 32 4.20 -10.22 -4.22
CA ALA A 32 5.30 -9.50 -4.84
C ALA A 32 6.66 -10.20 -4.66
N LEU A 33 6.93 -10.74 -3.46
CA LEU A 33 8.14 -11.52 -3.21
C LEU A 33 8.17 -12.81 -4.04
N ALA A 34 7.03 -13.52 -4.15
CA ALA A 34 6.96 -14.71 -5.00
C ALA A 34 7.23 -14.40 -6.49
N VAL A 35 6.72 -13.27 -6.99
CA VAL A 35 7.02 -12.80 -8.35
C VAL A 35 8.50 -12.43 -8.48
N ARG A 36 9.09 -11.77 -7.49
CA ARG A 36 10.53 -11.43 -7.47
C ARG A 36 11.39 -12.67 -7.59
N ASP A 37 11.11 -13.68 -6.76
CA ASP A 37 11.87 -14.92 -6.73
C ASP A 37 11.77 -15.64 -8.07
N ALA A 38 10.56 -15.66 -8.67
CA ALA A 38 10.38 -16.18 -10.02
C ALA A 38 11.22 -15.42 -11.06
N ILE A 39 11.27 -14.08 -11.01
CA ILE A 39 12.08 -13.29 -11.95
C ILE A 39 13.57 -13.58 -11.74
N LEU A 40 14.04 -13.71 -10.50
CA LEU A 40 15.45 -14.01 -10.21
C LEU A 40 15.91 -15.38 -10.70
N THR A 41 15.00 -16.33 -10.97
CA THR A 41 15.36 -17.58 -11.65
C THR A 41 15.84 -17.33 -13.08
N LEU A 42 15.39 -16.26 -13.75
CA LEU A 42 15.89 -15.89 -15.08
C LEU A 42 17.35 -15.40 -15.08
N ALA A 43 17.93 -15.11 -13.92
CA ALA A 43 19.34 -14.75 -13.79
C ALA A 43 20.27 -15.98 -13.79
N GLU A 44 19.73 -17.20 -13.62
CA GLU A 44 20.52 -18.42 -13.51
C GLU A 44 21.35 -18.75 -14.78
N PRO A 45 20.81 -18.62 -16.01
CA PRO A 45 21.61 -18.76 -17.22
C PRO A 45 22.75 -17.74 -17.30
N GLY A 46 22.50 -16.50 -16.84
CA GLY A 46 23.53 -15.45 -16.77
C GLY A 46 24.67 -15.81 -15.82
N ARG A 47 24.35 -16.37 -14.64
CA ARG A 47 25.35 -16.89 -13.69
C ARG A 47 26.19 -18.02 -14.29
N GLN A 48 25.55 -18.96 -14.97
CA GLN A 48 26.25 -20.06 -15.62
C GLN A 48 27.16 -19.54 -16.74
N ALA A 49 26.68 -18.63 -17.58
CA ALA A 49 27.47 -17.98 -18.63
C ALA A 49 28.67 -17.21 -18.07
N GLN A 50 28.47 -16.46 -16.98
CA GLN A 50 29.54 -15.76 -16.28
C GLN A 50 30.64 -16.73 -15.82
N SER A 51 30.25 -17.76 -15.06
CA SER A 51 31.19 -18.74 -14.53
C SER A 51 31.94 -19.53 -15.62
N ALA A 52 31.27 -19.84 -16.74
CA ALA A 52 31.88 -20.51 -17.87
C ALA A 52 32.83 -19.59 -18.63
N GLY A 53 32.46 -18.32 -18.80
CA GLY A 53 33.32 -17.29 -19.41
C GLY A 53 34.59 -17.05 -18.60
N ASP A 54 34.47 -16.92 -17.27
CA ASP A 54 35.59 -16.73 -16.36
C ASP A 54 36.56 -17.93 -16.38
N SER A 55 36.04 -19.16 -16.30
CA SER A 55 36.92 -20.35 -16.32
C SER A 55 37.60 -20.51 -17.68
N LEU A 56 36.88 -20.27 -18.77
CA LEU A 56 37.42 -20.34 -20.12
C LEU A 56 38.50 -19.28 -20.32
N ALA A 57 38.26 -18.04 -19.90
CA ALA A 57 39.23 -16.96 -19.95
C ALA A 57 40.50 -17.29 -19.17
N SER A 58 40.36 -17.80 -17.94
CA SER A 58 41.50 -18.21 -17.11
C SER A 58 42.31 -19.31 -17.79
N HIS A 59 41.68 -20.40 -18.22
CA HIS A 59 42.37 -21.54 -18.83
C HIS A 59 43.07 -21.17 -20.13
N LEU A 60 42.49 -20.29 -20.94
CA LEU A 60 43.09 -19.84 -22.20
C LEU A 60 44.24 -18.87 -21.99
N ASN A 61 44.16 -18.00 -20.97
CA ASN A 61 45.27 -17.15 -20.58
C ASN A 61 46.46 -17.98 -20.04
N ASP A 62 46.19 -18.94 -19.16
CA ASP A 62 47.21 -19.86 -18.65
C ASP A 62 47.86 -20.67 -19.78
N ALA A 63 47.06 -21.15 -20.73
CA ALA A 63 47.55 -21.84 -21.92
C ALA A 63 48.38 -20.92 -22.82
N GLY A 64 47.98 -19.66 -23.02
CA GLY A 64 48.73 -18.67 -23.78
C GLY A 64 50.09 -18.37 -23.16
N ASP A 65 50.13 -18.25 -21.83
CA ASP A 65 51.37 -18.05 -21.08
C ASP A 65 52.28 -19.28 -21.12
N ALA A 66 51.73 -20.49 -21.06
CA ALA A 66 52.48 -21.72 -21.26
C ALA A 66 53.03 -21.83 -22.70
N ALA A 67 52.20 -21.55 -23.71
CA ALA A 67 52.57 -21.61 -25.11
C ALA A 67 53.66 -20.59 -25.48
N SER A 68 53.69 -19.43 -24.81
CA SER A 68 54.74 -18.42 -25.00
C SER A 68 56.17 -18.92 -24.73
N LYS A 69 56.30 -20.02 -23.98
CA LYS A 69 57.59 -20.63 -23.63
C LYS A 69 58.16 -21.55 -24.72
N VAL A 70 57.41 -21.79 -25.81
CA VAL A 70 57.85 -22.66 -26.91
C VAL A 70 58.80 -21.90 -27.85
N PRO A 71 60.05 -22.38 -28.08
CA PRO A 71 61.00 -21.72 -28.99
C PRO A 71 60.45 -21.63 -30.42
N LEU A 72 60.79 -20.53 -31.13
CA LEU A 72 60.44 -20.24 -32.53
C LEU A 72 58.94 -19.97 -32.83
N VAL A 73 58.00 -20.54 -32.08
CA VAL A 73 56.55 -20.45 -32.37
C VAL A 73 55.68 -19.92 -31.22
N GLY A 74 56.26 -19.64 -30.04
CA GLY A 74 55.50 -19.27 -28.84
C GLY A 74 54.59 -18.06 -29.02
N ASP A 75 55.05 -17.00 -29.68
CA ASP A 75 54.24 -15.79 -29.93
C ASP A 75 53.07 -16.04 -30.89
N SER A 76 53.26 -16.93 -31.88
CA SER A 76 52.22 -17.31 -32.84
C SER A 76 51.11 -18.14 -32.19
N LEU A 77 51.43 -18.89 -31.13
CA LEU A 77 50.46 -19.67 -30.36
C LEU A 77 49.80 -18.84 -29.25
N LYS A 78 50.54 -17.91 -28.63
CA LYS A 78 50.06 -17.06 -27.54
C LYS A 78 48.90 -16.15 -27.99
N LYS A 79 49.05 -15.45 -29.12
CA LYS A 79 48.05 -14.48 -29.61
C LYS A 79 46.63 -15.06 -29.74
N PRO A 80 46.40 -16.17 -30.46
CA PRO A 80 45.05 -16.73 -30.59
C PRO A 80 44.49 -17.25 -29.27
N LEU A 81 45.33 -17.77 -28.36
CA LEU A 81 44.91 -18.20 -27.02
C LEU A 81 44.47 -17.00 -26.16
N GLN A 82 45.24 -15.91 -26.15
CA GLN A 82 44.87 -14.69 -25.44
C GLN A 82 43.60 -14.05 -26.02
N SER A 83 43.47 -13.99 -27.35
CA SER A 83 42.26 -13.48 -28.00
C SER A 83 41.02 -14.31 -27.67
N ALA A 84 41.16 -15.64 -27.60
CA ALA A 84 40.07 -16.50 -27.14
C ALA A 84 39.78 -16.29 -25.64
N GLY A 85 40.80 -15.99 -24.82
CA GLY A 85 40.64 -15.60 -23.42
C GLY A 85 39.82 -14.32 -23.27
N GLU A 86 40.11 -13.28 -24.06
CA GLU A 86 39.35 -12.02 -24.11
C GLU A 86 37.89 -12.24 -24.52
N ALA A 87 37.62 -13.17 -25.44
CA ALA A 87 36.26 -13.57 -25.79
C ALA A 87 35.54 -14.25 -24.60
N GLY A 88 36.26 -15.06 -23.81
CA GLY A 88 35.77 -15.62 -22.56
C GLY A 88 35.41 -14.55 -21.54
N THR A 89 36.26 -13.54 -21.36
CA THR A 89 35.97 -12.37 -20.50
C THR A 89 34.73 -11.62 -20.99
N SER A 90 34.60 -11.39 -22.30
CA SER A 90 33.45 -10.72 -22.89
C SER A 90 32.14 -11.49 -22.65
N LEU A 91 32.19 -12.84 -22.73
CA LEU A 91 31.06 -13.69 -22.38
C LEU A 91 30.73 -13.59 -20.89
N SER A 92 31.75 -13.51 -20.03
CA SER A 92 31.57 -13.34 -18.59
C SER A 92 30.85 -12.04 -18.26
N ASP A 93 31.33 -10.93 -18.82
CA ASP A 93 30.75 -9.59 -18.66
C ASP A 93 29.29 -9.55 -19.16
N ALA A 94 29.00 -10.21 -20.28
CA ALA A 94 27.63 -10.34 -20.78
C ALA A 94 26.73 -11.14 -19.81
N GLY A 95 27.25 -12.24 -19.25
CA GLY A 95 26.57 -13.03 -18.23
C GLY A 95 26.25 -12.21 -16.97
N GLN A 96 27.19 -11.38 -16.53
CA GLN A 96 27.00 -10.47 -15.40
C GLN A 96 25.97 -9.36 -15.71
N SER A 97 26.08 -8.71 -16.86
CA SER A 97 25.14 -7.65 -17.29
C SER A 97 23.69 -8.14 -17.38
N LEU A 98 23.48 -9.38 -17.83
CA LEU A 98 22.17 -10.02 -17.81
C LEU A 98 21.63 -10.21 -16.39
N GLN A 99 22.47 -10.67 -15.46
CA GLN A 99 22.07 -10.83 -14.05
C GLN A 99 21.68 -9.50 -13.42
N ASP A 100 22.46 -8.44 -13.67
CA ASP A 100 22.18 -7.10 -13.16
C ASP A 100 20.87 -6.56 -13.72
N THR A 101 20.61 -6.74 -15.02
CA THR A 101 19.36 -6.32 -15.67
C THR A 101 18.15 -7.07 -15.09
N VAL A 102 18.25 -8.39 -14.94
CA VAL A 102 17.20 -9.20 -14.32
C VAL A 102 16.96 -8.79 -12.86
N GLY A 103 18.03 -8.50 -12.11
CA GLY A 103 17.95 -8.00 -10.74
C GLY A 103 17.21 -6.67 -10.65
N GLN A 104 17.55 -5.70 -11.50
CA GLN A 104 16.86 -4.41 -11.56
C GLN A 104 15.38 -4.56 -11.93
N LEU A 105 15.06 -5.42 -12.90
CA LEU A 105 13.67 -5.72 -13.27
C LEU A 105 12.90 -6.37 -12.13
N ALA A 106 13.52 -7.31 -11.42
CA ALA A 106 12.93 -7.97 -10.26
C ALA A 106 12.61 -6.93 -9.17
N ASP A 107 13.55 -6.05 -8.85
CA ASP A 107 13.38 -5.04 -7.82
C ASP A 107 12.33 -3.98 -8.20
N LEU A 108 12.36 -3.47 -9.43
CA LEU A 108 11.39 -2.48 -9.92
C LEU A 108 9.98 -3.06 -9.96
N THR A 109 9.84 -4.30 -10.46
CA THR A 109 8.55 -5.00 -10.51
C THR A 109 8.02 -5.24 -9.11
N THR A 110 8.86 -5.71 -8.19
CA THR A 110 8.48 -5.92 -6.78
C THR A 110 8.02 -4.64 -6.13
N LEU A 111 8.77 -3.54 -6.33
CA LEU A 111 8.41 -2.24 -5.78
C LEU A 111 7.05 -1.77 -6.31
N ALA A 112 6.83 -1.84 -7.63
CA ALA A 112 5.56 -1.44 -8.22
C ALA A 112 4.39 -2.30 -7.69
N LEU A 113 4.61 -3.60 -7.60
CA LEU A 113 3.61 -4.59 -7.18
C LEU A 113 3.29 -4.50 -5.68
N ILE A 114 4.16 -3.92 -4.86
CA ILE A 114 3.87 -3.57 -3.47
C ILE A 114 3.19 -2.20 -3.39
N VAL A 115 3.77 -1.17 -4.01
CA VAL A 115 3.39 0.22 -3.82
C VAL A 115 1.99 0.51 -4.38
N LEU A 116 1.71 0.15 -5.63
CA LEU A 116 0.40 0.44 -6.27
C LEU A 116 -0.79 -0.10 -5.45
N PRO A 117 -0.86 -1.42 -5.18
CA PRO A 117 -1.97 -1.98 -4.40
C PRO A 117 -1.99 -1.48 -2.96
N THR A 118 -0.84 -1.28 -2.31
CA THR A 118 -0.80 -0.74 -0.93
C THR A 118 -1.37 0.67 -0.88
N VAL A 119 -1.00 1.54 -1.82
CA VAL A 119 -1.55 2.90 -1.94
C VAL A 119 -3.05 2.85 -2.21
N LEU A 120 -3.53 1.96 -3.08
CA LEU A 120 -4.95 1.80 -3.35
C LEU A 120 -5.72 1.36 -2.09
N ILE A 121 -5.23 0.35 -1.37
CA ILE A 121 -5.81 -0.13 -0.11
C ILE A 121 -5.86 1.01 0.90
N LEU A 122 -4.75 1.74 1.05
CA LEU A 122 -4.67 2.89 1.95
C LEU A 122 -5.64 3.99 1.53
N LEU A 123 -5.80 4.30 0.25
CA LEU A 123 -6.76 5.33 -0.20
C LEU A 123 -8.20 4.91 0.10
N VAL A 124 -8.58 3.68 -0.24
CA VAL A 124 -9.94 3.14 -0.01
C VAL A 124 -10.25 3.07 1.49
N TRP A 125 -9.26 2.77 2.33
CA TRP A 125 -9.44 2.65 3.79
C TRP A 125 -9.30 3.99 4.55
N LEU A 126 -8.29 4.80 4.22
CA LEU A 126 -7.90 6.00 4.96
C LEU A 126 -8.77 7.21 4.63
N VAL A 127 -9.15 7.43 3.35
CA VAL A 127 -9.97 8.57 2.93
C VAL A 127 -11.33 8.61 3.67
N PRO A 128 -12.14 7.54 3.67
CA PRO A 128 -13.41 7.56 4.40
C PRO A 128 -13.20 7.68 5.91
N ARG A 129 -12.11 7.12 6.46
CA ARG A 129 -11.76 7.22 7.88
C ARG A 129 -11.44 8.67 8.27
N LEU A 130 -10.63 9.37 7.47
CA LEU A 130 -10.28 10.77 7.67
C LEU A 130 -11.50 11.70 7.53
N LEU A 131 -12.32 11.50 6.49
CA LEU A 131 -13.54 12.28 6.30
C LEU A 131 -14.51 12.11 7.47
N TRP A 132 -14.63 10.89 8.00
CA TRP A 132 -15.46 10.63 9.18
C TRP A 132 -14.90 11.33 10.43
N ILE A 133 -13.59 11.23 10.70
CA ILE A 133 -12.95 11.91 11.84
C ILE A 133 -13.20 13.43 11.77
N ARG A 134 -13.04 14.04 10.60
CA ARG A 134 -13.28 15.48 10.40
C ARG A 134 -14.75 15.85 10.61
N ARG A 135 -15.69 15.05 10.08
CA ARG A 135 -17.14 15.29 10.26
C ARG A 135 -17.55 15.16 11.72
N SER A 136 -17.13 14.10 12.41
CA SER A 136 -17.45 13.91 13.83
C SER A 136 -16.83 14.98 14.73
N ALA A 137 -15.62 15.46 14.42
CA ALA A 137 -15.01 16.58 15.13
C ALA A 137 -15.76 17.90 14.92
N SER A 138 -16.24 18.16 13.69
CA SER A 138 -17.07 19.33 13.38
C SER A 138 -18.40 19.30 14.12
N THR A 139 -19.11 18.15 14.14
CA THR A 139 -20.37 18.00 14.88
C THR A 139 -20.19 18.21 16.38
N ARG A 140 -19.08 17.73 16.96
CA ARG A 140 -18.80 17.93 18.39
C ARG A 140 -18.50 19.39 18.74
N ARG A 141 -17.71 20.08 17.92
CA ARG A 141 -17.47 21.52 18.08
C ARG A 141 -18.77 22.33 17.97
N LEU A 142 -19.69 21.88 17.11
CA LEU A 142 -21.00 22.51 16.97
C LEU A 142 -21.85 22.33 18.23
N LEU A 143 -21.82 21.16 18.87
CA LEU A 143 -22.49 20.91 20.15
C LEU A 143 -21.93 21.80 21.27
N ASP A 144 -20.61 21.94 21.34
CA ASP A 144 -19.92 22.72 22.38
C ASP A 144 -20.11 24.25 22.21
N SER A 145 -20.74 24.70 21.12
CA SER A 145 -21.03 26.12 20.86
C SER A 145 -22.33 26.55 21.55
N PRO A 146 -22.47 27.83 21.96
CA PRO A 146 -23.72 28.36 22.49
C PRO A 146 -24.88 28.15 21.50
N GLY A 147 -25.98 27.52 21.94
CA GLY A 147 -27.10 27.14 21.06
C GLY A 147 -26.83 25.94 20.15
N GLY A 148 -25.74 25.21 20.36
CA GLY A 148 -25.29 24.09 19.53
C GLY A 148 -26.28 22.94 19.40
N ALA A 149 -26.98 22.60 20.49
CA ALA A 149 -28.04 21.60 20.48
C ALA A 149 -29.18 21.98 19.52
N ASP A 150 -29.50 23.26 19.45
CA ASP A 150 -30.58 23.79 18.62
C ASP A 150 -30.21 23.79 17.13
N LEU A 151 -28.94 24.13 16.82
CA LEU A 151 -28.38 24.00 15.47
C LEU A 151 -28.32 22.53 15.01
N LEU A 152 -28.04 21.60 15.92
CA LEU A 152 -28.07 20.16 15.63
C LEU A 152 -29.49 19.66 15.40
N ALA A 153 -30.45 20.15 16.18
CA ALA A 153 -31.87 19.85 16.01
C ALA A 153 -32.40 20.35 14.66
N LEU A 154 -32.06 21.59 14.27
CA LEU A 154 -32.37 22.14 12.94
C LEU A 154 -31.76 21.29 11.81
N ARG A 155 -30.51 20.84 11.99
CA ARG A 155 -29.85 19.96 11.01
C ARG A 155 -30.53 18.60 10.91
N ALA A 156 -31.04 18.07 12.03
CA ALA A 156 -31.81 16.83 12.04
C ALA A 156 -33.11 16.97 11.25
N LEU A 157 -33.83 18.09 11.43
CA LEU A 157 -35.08 18.39 10.72
C LEU A 157 -34.90 18.59 9.21
N THR A 158 -33.77 19.18 8.79
CA THR A 158 -33.44 19.38 7.35
C THR A 158 -32.77 18.17 6.71
N GLY A 159 -32.48 17.13 7.49
CA GLY A 159 -31.84 15.90 7.03
C GLY A 159 -32.81 14.85 6.46
N PRO A 160 -32.30 13.64 6.13
CA PRO A 160 -33.12 12.58 5.58
C PRO A 160 -34.19 12.14 6.58
N ARG A 161 -35.43 11.96 6.11
CA ARG A 161 -36.65 11.78 6.93
C ARG A 161 -36.75 10.44 7.68
N ARG A 162 -36.15 9.37 7.17
CA ARG A 162 -36.27 8.01 7.75
C ARG A 162 -36.01 7.94 9.27
N PRO A 163 -34.98 8.59 9.83
CA PRO A 163 -34.71 8.50 11.27
C PRO A 163 -35.59 9.39 12.14
N LEU A 164 -36.27 10.39 11.57
CA LEU A 164 -37.24 11.21 12.29
C LEU A 164 -38.49 10.40 12.65
N ALA A 165 -38.82 9.38 11.85
CA ALA A 165 -39.93 8.47 12.11
C ALA A 165 -39.74 7.59 13.35
N ALA A 166 -38.51 7.51 13.88
CA ALA A 166 -38.20 6.76 15.10
C ALA A 166 -38.30 7.60 16.38
N LEU A 167 -38.56 8.91 16.27
CA LEU A 167 -38.74 9.80 17.42
C LEU A 167 -40.22 9.85 17.83
N PRO A 168 -40.50 10.07 19.14
CA PRO A 168 -41.84 10.38 19.61
C PRO A 168 -42.41 11.58 18.83
N GLN A 169 -43.65 11.47 18.34
CA GLN A 169 -44.33 12.55 17.61
C GLN A 169 -45.10 13.41 18.62
N PRO A 170 -44.73 14.68 18.84
CA PRO A 170 -45.52 15.60 19.64
C PRO A 170 -46.88 15.84 18.97
N ALA A 171 -47.89 16.27 19.73
CA ALA A 171 -49.24 16.53 19.20
C ALA A 171 -49.28 17.53 18.04
N GLY A 172 -48.36 18.50 18.01
CA GLY A 172 -48.18 19.46 16.90
C GLY A 172 -47.09 19.07 15.87
N GLY A 173 -46.43 17.94 16.06
CA GLY A 173 -45.30 17.47 15.26
C GLY A 173 -43.95 18.06 15.66
N LEU A 174 -42.87 17.42 15.19
CA LEU A 174 -41.48 17.74 15.57
C LEU A 174 -41.06 19.17 15.19
N ALA A 175 -41.53 19.69 14.06
CA ALA A 175 -41.19 21.04 13.59
C ALA A 175 -41.86 22.16 14.41
N ASP A 176 -42.99 21.84 15.03
CA ASP A 176 -43.76 22.75 15.87
C ASP A 176 -43.23 22.74 17.31
N GLY A 177 -42.90 21.55 17.84
CA GLY A 177 -42.17 21.39 19.10
C GLY A 177 -40.82 22.11 19.09
N TRP A 178 -40.05 21.98 18.00
CA TRP A 178 -38.80 22.72 17.82
C TRP A 178 -39.01 24.23 17.78
N ARG A 179 -40.01 24.74 17.04
CA ARG A 179 -40.31 26.18 16.96
C ARG A 179 -40.72 26.80 18.29
N ARG A 180 -41.34 26.01 19.20
CA ARG A 180 -41.67 26.44 20.56
C ARG A 180 -40.49 26.38 21.53
N GLY A 181 -39.34 25.85 21.11
CA GLY A 181 -38.18 25.66 21.98
C GLY A 181 -38.41 24.58 23.05
N ASP A 182 -39.24 23.58 22.76
CA ASP A 182 -39.49 22.47 23.69
C ASP A 182 -38.16 21.73 23.98
N PRO A 183 -37.67 21.75 25.24
CA PRO A 183 -36.35 21.22 25.58
C PRO A 183 -36.23 19.73 25.31
N ASP A 184 -37.31 18.97 25.44
CA ASP A 184 -37.31 17.52 25.20
C ASP A 184 -37.22 17.22 23.69
N VAL A 185 -37.94 17.99 22.86
CA VAL A 185 -37.89 17.85 21.39
C VAL A 185 -36.51 18.26 20.84
N VAL A 186 -35.91 19.33 21.37
CA VAL A 186 -34.56 19.77 20.99
C VAL A 186 -33.51 18.74 21.43
N ALA A 187 -33.63 18.17 22.62
CA ALA A 187 -32.75 17.12 23.13
C ALA A 187 -32.85 15.84 22.28
N ASP A 188 -34.05 15.41 21.90
CA ASP A 188 -34.27 14.22 21.07
C ASP A 188 -33.72 14.39 19.65
N LEU A 189 -33.98 15.53 19.02
CA LEU A 189 -33.49 15.85 17.68
C LEU A 189 -31.96 15.97 17.65
N SER A 190 -31.37 16.63 18.65
CA SER A 190 -29.91 16.75 18.77
C SER A 190 -29.25 15.39 19.04
N THR A 191 -29.82 14.57 19.92
CA THR A 191 -29.37 13.21 20.23
C THR A 191 -29.43 12.29 19.01
N LEU A 192 -30.50 12.37 18.22
CA LEU A 192 -30.63 11.66 16.95
C LEU A 192 -29.45 12.00 16.02
N MET A 193 -29.09 13.28 15.94
CA MET A 193 -28.02 13.75 15.06
C MET A 193 -26.63 13.39 15.57
N LEU A 194 -26.41 13.39 16.90
CA LEU A 194 -25.21 12.87 17.54
C LEU A 194 -25.03 11.37 17.27
N ARG A 195 -26.08 10.57 17.42
CA ARG A 195 -26.06 9.13 17.10
C ARG A 195 -25.71 8.89 15.63
N ARG A 196 -26.24 9.72 14.72
CA ARG A 196 -25.96 9.64 13.27
C ARG A 196 -24.50 9.95 12.94
N ALA A 197 -23.92 10.92 13.65
CA ALA A 197 -22.50 11.26 13.60
C ALA A 197 -21.58 10.23 14.30
N GLY A 198 -22.16 9.24 14.99
CA GLY A 198 -21.44 8.19 15.73
C GLY A 198 -20.93 8.64 17.11
N LEU A 199 -21.48 9.74 17.64
CA LEU A 199 -21.20 10.30 18.96
C LEU A 199 -22.24 9.77 19.96
N ARG A 200 -21.84 9.54 21.21
CA ARG A 200 -22.82 9.35 22.30
C ARG A 200 -23.33 10.71 22.76
N PRO A 201 -24.63 10.82 23.10
CA PRO A 201 -25.14 11.98 23.82
C PRO A 201 -24.42 12.18 25.15
#